data_AF-A0A0D3D616-F1
#
_entry.id   AF-A0A0D3D616-F1
#
_cell.length_a   1.000
_cell.length_b   1.000
_cell.length_c   1.000
_cell.angle_alpha   90.00
_cell.angle_beta   90.00
_cell.angle_gamma   90.00
#
_symmetry.space_group_name_H-M   'P 1'
#
loop_
_entity.id
_entity.type
_entity.pdbx_description
1 polymer ?
#
loop_
_entity_poly.entity_id
_entity_poly.type
_entity_poly.pdbx_seq_one_letter_code
_entity_poly.pdbx_strand_id
1 'polypeptide(L)'
;MSAVVCGSKRSLFDDSSSPPVSKKLRSSRFSSSLLLDHLAAIFPDMDNQILERAIEECGDDIDSAIRSLNQLRLESANQNPESSLVQEQAKVEGGGGSEKEQVLNLDGTEWVELFVREMMSASDMNDAKDRASRALEALEKSIKARAGADAAMQSSLQQENLMLRQQLEAMVQENSLLKRAVVTQQKRQRETEDQSQELQGLRQMVSQYQEQLRTLEVNNYALTLNLKQAQQNNSSIPGRFHPDVF
;
A
#
# COMPACT_ATOMS: atom_id res chain seq x y z
N MET A 1 -56.14 0.52 -3.63
CA MET A 1 -56.74 -0.04 -4.86
C MET A 1 -56.14 0.78 -6.00
N SER A 2 -55.32 0.29 -6.93
CA SER A 2 -55.13 -1.05 -7.46
C SER A 2 -53.69 -1.25 -7.95
N ALA A 3 -53.28 -2.53 -7.99
CA ALA A 3 -52.01 -3.05 -8.47
C ALA A 3 -52.04 -3.39 -9.97
N VAL A 4 -50.87 -3.86 -10.48
CA VAL A 4 -50.58 -4.80 -11.60
C VAL A 4 -49.38 -4.22 -12.40
N VAL A 5 -48.12 -4.67 -12.21
CA VAL A 5 -47.45 -5.94 -12.59
C VAL A 5 -47.42 -6.15 -14.12
N CYS A 6 -46.23 -6.20 -14.72
CA CYS A 6 -45.63 -7.43 -15.28
C CYS A 6 -44.35 -7.13 -16.08
N GLY A 7 -43.29 -7.89 -15.83
CA GLY A 7 -42.12 -7.96 -16.71
C GLY A 7 -42.30 -8.99 -17.83
N SER A 8 -41.41 -8.98 -18.82
CA SER A 8 -41.00 -10.18 -19.57
C SER A 8 -39.71 -9.99 -20.37
N LYS A 9 -38.90 -11.04 -20.34
CA LYS A 9 -37.60 -11.28 -20.97
C LYS A 9 -37.73 -11.76 -22.43
N ARG A 10 -36.66 -11.59 -23.22
CA ARG A 10 -36.05 -12.45 -24.30
C ARG A 10 -35.10 -11.54 -25.13
N SER A 11 -33.78 -11.68 -25.26
CA SER A 11 -32.84 -12.78 -25.64
C SER A 11 -32.90 -13.21 -27.12
N LEU A 12 -31.83 -12.91 -27.88
CA LEU A 12 -31.26 -13.57 -29.10
C LEU A 12 -30.13 -12.64 -29.66
N PHE A 13 -28.82 -12.91 -29.46
CA PHE A 13 -27.86 -13.64 -30.35
C PHE A 13 -28.04 -13.31 -31.85
N ASP A 14 -27.04 -13.01 -32.69
CA ASP A 14 -25.57 -13.04 -32.67
C ASP A 14 -25.04 -12.32 -33.94
N ASP A 15 -23.74 -12.02 -33.92
CA ASP A 15 -22.80 -12.00 -35.06
C ASP A 15 -22.26 -10.67 -35.67
N SER A 16 -20.94 -10.54 -35.43
CA SER A 16 -19.83 -9.92 -36.18
C SER A 16 -19.85 -8.46 -36.65
N SER A 17 -19.15 -7.61 -35.88
CA SER A 17 -18.03 -6.83 -36.43
C SER A 17 -17.05 -6.40 -35.33
N SER A 18 -15.85 -6.96 -35.37
CA SER A 18 -14.68 -6.65 -34.54
C SER A 18 -14.30 -5.15 -34.53
N PRO A 19 -13.76 -4.59 -33.42
CA PRO A 19 -12.99 -3.35 -33.47
C PRO A 19 -11.51 -3.65 -33.77
N PRO A 20 -10.75 -2.73 -34.38
CA PRO A 20 -9.37 -2.98 -34.73
C PRO A 20 -8.47 -2.97 -33.49
N VAL A 21 -7.66 -4.03 -33.40
CA VAL A 21 -6.48 -4.15 -32.54
C VAL A 21 -5.46 -3.08 -32.95
N SER A 22 -4.95 -2.32 -31.98
CA SER A 22 -3.51 -2.04 -31.77
C SER A 22 -3.28 -0.72 -31.02
N LYS A 23 -2.81 -0.84 -29.76
CA LYS A 23 -1.68 -0.10 -29.15
C LYS A 23 -1.52 -0.56 -27.69
N LYS A 24 -1.10 -1.81 -27.53
CA LYS A 24 -0.48 -2.32 -26.29
C LYS A 24 1.04 -2.18 -26.43
N LEU A 25 1.73 -2.09 -25.30
CA LEU A 25 3.19 -1.97 -25.07
C LEU A 25 3.77 -0.55 -25.13
N ARG A 26 3.79 0.10 -23.96
CA ARG A 26 5.03 0.71 -23.38
C ARG A 26 4.89 1.12 -21.91
N SER A 27 4.04 0.46 -21.12
CA SER A 27 3.84 0.79 -19.69
C SER A 27 3.73 -0.47 -18.83
N SER A 28 4.69 -1.40 -18.99
CA SER A 28 4.93 -2.45 -17.98
C SER A 28 6.41 -2.44 -17.57
N ARG A 29 7.32 -2.25 -18.53
CA ARG A 29 8.77 -2.17 -18.26
C ARG A 29 9.20 -1.02 -17.33
N PHE A 30 8.45 0.08 -17.29
CA PHE A 30 8.76 1.20 -16.38
C PHE A 30 8.27 0.94 -14.95
N SER A 31 7.23 0.13 -14.78
CA SER A 31 6.74 -0.27 -13.46
C SER A 31 7.65 -1.33 -12.85
N SER A 32 8.08 -2.31 -13.65
CA SER A 32 8.97 -3.38 -13.21
C SER A 32 10.35 -2.87 -12.79
N SER A 33 10.90 -1.84 -13.43
CA SER A 33 12.19 -1.24 -13.03
C SER A 33 12.11 -0.54 -11.67
N LEU A 34 11.01 0.17 -11.38
CA LEU A 34 10.83 0.85 -10.09
C LEU A 34 10.57 -0.15 -8.95
N LEU A 35 9.88 -1.26 -9.25
CA LEU A 35 9.68 -2.35 -8.31
C LEU A 35 11.03 -3.06 -8.01
N LEU A 36 11.85 -3.26 -9.03
CA LEU A 36 13.18 -3.85 -8.88
C LEU A 36 14.08 -3.01 -7.97
N ASP A 37 14.10 -1.69 -8.17
CA ASP A 37 14.87 -0.76 -7.32
C ASP A 37 14.38 -0.80 -5.86
N HIS A 38 13.07 -0.93 -5.64
CA HIS A 38 12.48 -1.03 -4.31
C HIS A 38 12.83 -2.36 -3.62
N LEU A 39 12.76 -3.48 -4.35
CA LEU A 39 13.12 -4.80 -3.84
C LEU A 39 14.63 -4.93 -3.57
N ALA A 40 15.48 -4.29 -4.39
CA ALA A 40 16.92 -4.25 -4.18
C ALA A 40 17.30 -3.46 -2.91
N ALA A 41 16.52 -2.44 -2.55
CA ALA A 41 16.70 -1.72 -1.29
C ALA A 41 16.32 -2.56 -0.05
N ILE A 42 15.31 -3.43 -0.17
CA ILE A 42 14.87 -4.33 0.92
C ILE A 42 15.79 -5.55 1.03
N PHE A 43 16.34 -6.03 -0.09
CA PHE A 43 17.17 -7.23 -0.16
C PHE A 43 18.53 -6.94 -0.85
N PRO A 44 19.45 -6.18 -0.19
CA PRO A 44 20.72 -5.76 -0.79
C PRO A 44 21.72 -6.90 -1.03
N ASP A 45 21.49 -8.07 -0.43
CA ASP A 45 22.34 -9.26 -0.53
C ASP A 45 21.71 -10.34 -1.44
N MET A 46 20.73 -9.96 -2.27
CA MET A 46 20.11 -10.84 -3.25
C MET A 46 20.44 -10.40 -4.69
N ASP A 47 20.70 -11.36 -5.58
CA ASP A 47 21.00 -11.09 -7.01
C ASP A 47 19.78 -10.52 -7.74
N ASN A 48 19.98 -9.44 -8.49
CA ASN A 48 18.99 -8.75 -9.30
C ASN A 48 18.19 -9.68 -10.23
N GLN A 49 18.80 -10.77 -10.72
CA GLN A 49 18.09 -11.76 -11.55
C GLN A 49 17.01 -12.54 -10.78
N ILE A 50 17.21 -12.75 -9.47
CA ILE A 50 16.24 -13.43 -8.60
C ILE A 50 15.10 -12.47 -8.26
N LEU A 51 15.41 -11.19 -8.05
CA LEU A 51 14.41 -10.15 -7.83
C LEU A 51 13.52 -9.96 -9.07
N GLU A 52 14.12 -9.86 -10.26
CA GLU A 52 13.38 -9.71 -11.52
C GLU A 52 12.45 -10.91 -11.77
N ARG A 53 12.94 -12.14 -11.54
CA ARG A 53 12.12 -13.35 -11.63
C ARG A 53 10.95 -13.34 -10.64
N ALA A 54 11.17 -12.91 -9.41
CA ALA A 54 10.11 -12.84 -8.41
C ALA A 54 9.03 -11.82 -8.78
N ILE A 55 9.40 -10.69 -9.39
CA ILE A 55 8.45 -9.69 -9.89
C ILE A 55 7.63 -10.25 -11.07
N GLU A 56 8.28 -10.95 -11.99
CA GLU A 56 7.62 -11.59 -13.14
C GLU A 56 6.64 -12.69 -12.70
N GLU A 57 7.02 -13.52 -11.73
CA GLU A 57 6.20 -14.62 -11.22
C GLU A 57 5.04 -14.14 -10.34
N CYS A 58 5.22 -13.02 -9.62
CA CYS A 58 4.19 -12.42 -8.78
C CYS A 58 3.29 -11.42 -9.52
N GLY A 59 3.50 -11.18 -10.83
CA GLY A 59 2.62 -10.37 -11.66
C GLY A 59 2.53 -8.90 -11.22
N ASP A 60 3.67 -8.25 -11.01
CA ASP A 60 3.79 -6.84 -10.56
C ASP A 60 3.21 -6.56 -9.14
N ASP A 61 2.85 -7.59 -8.35
CA ASP A 61 2.46 -7.46 -6.94
C ASP A 61 3.67 -7.50 -6.00
N ILE A 62 4.01 -6.34 -5.43
CA ILE A 62 5.19 -6.16 -4.58
C ILE A 62 5.12 -6.95 -3.28
N ASP A 63 3.93 -7.09 -2.69
CA ASP A 63 3.77 -7.78 -1.41
C ASP A 63 3.94 -9.29 -1.57
N SER A 64 3.47 -9.83 -2.70
CA SER A 64 3.66 -11.23 -3.06
C SER A 64 5.13 -11.52 -3.40
N ALA A 65 5.81 -10.61 -4.10
CA ALA A 65 7.24 -10.73 -4.39
C ALA A 65 8.09 -10.71 -3.10
N ILE A 66 7.79 -9.81 -2.16
CA ILE A 66 8.47 -9.74 -0.84
C ILE A 66 8.26 -11.03 -0.05
N ARG A 67 7.04 -11.59 -0.03
CA ARG A 67 6.76 -12.88 0.65
C ARG A 67 7.55 -14.03 0.02
N SER A 68 7.57 -14.11 -1.31
CA SER A 68 8.30 -15.15 -2.05
C SER A 68 9.82 -15.09 -1.81
N LEU A 69 10.40 -13.88 -1.85
CA LEU A 69 11.84 -13.70 -1.59
C LEU A 69 12.23 -13.98 -0.15
N ASN A 70 11.38 -13.63 0.82
CA ASN A 70 11.60 -14.01 2.22
C ASN A 70 11.54 -15.53 2.42
N GLN A 71 10.62 -16.22 1.75
CA GLN A 71 10.56 -17.68 1.76
C GLN A 71 11.85 -18.28 1.19
N LEU A 72 12.34 -17.78 0.05
CA LEU A 72 13.60 -18.22 -0.55
C LEU A 72 14.81 -18.00 0.36
N ARG A 73 14.84 -16.90 1.12
CA ARG A 73 15.89 -16.65 2.13
C ARG A 73 15.83 -17.61 3.32
N LEU A 74 14.62 -17.97 3.76
CA LEU A 74 14.45 -18.93 4.85
C LEU A 74 14.79 -20.36 4.39
N GLU A 75 14.44 -20.71 3.15
CA GLU A 75 14.78 -21.99 2.54
C GLU A 75 16.30 -22.15 2.34
N SER A 76 17.01 -21.08 1.92
CA SER A 76 18.46 -21.10 1.73
C SER A 76 19.24 -21.17 3.04
N ALA A 77 18.73 -20.55 4.12
CA ALA A 77 19.29 -20.70 5.46
C ALA A 77 19.12 -22.12 6.04
N ASN A 78 18.09 -22.85 5.58
CA ASN A 78 17.79 -24.22 6.03
C ASN A 78 18.51 -25.33 5.22
N GLN A 79 19.18 -25.00 4.11
CA GLN A 79 19.88 -25.99 3.27
C GLN A 79 21.39 -26.13 3.53
N ASN A 80 21.91 -25.68 4.68
CA ASN A 80 23.30 -25.95 5.06
C ASN A 80 23.40 -26.93 6.25
N PRO A 81 23.45 -28.26 6.01
CA PRO A 81 24.21 -29.18 6.83
C PRO A 81 25.58 -29.46 6.19
N GLU A 82 26.63 -29.25 6.98
CA GLU A 82 27.98 -29.80 6.82
C GLU A 82 28.87 -29.37 5.64
N SER A 83 29.91 -28.59 5.99
CA SER A 83 31.28 -28.98 5.65
C SER A 83 32.28 -28.19 6.52
N SER A 84 32.79 -28.84 7.58
CA SER A 84 34.21 -28.88 7.98
C SER A 84 34.35 -29.25 9.47
N LEU A 85 34.05 -30.51 9.78
CA LEU A 85 34.76 -31.25 10.82
C LEU A 85 35.90 -31.98 10.11
N VAL A 86 37.16 -31.79 10.51
CA VAL A 86 37.99 -32.89 11.06
C VAL A 86 39.20 -32.37 11.84
N GLN A 87 39.29 -32.84 13.10
CA GLN A 87 40.46 -33.38 13.84
C GLN A 87 41.72 -32.50 14.03
N GLU A 88 42.36 -32.47 15.21
CA GLU A 88 42.96 -33.66 15.83
C GLU A 88 43.16 -33.57 17.37
N GLN A 89 42.72 -34.67 18.00
CA GLN A 89 43.08 -35.37 19.24
C GLN A 89 43.87 -34.72 20.40
N ALA A 90 43.21 -34.83 21.57
CA ALA A 90 43.63 -35.51 22.80
C ALA A 90 45.03 -35.22 23.40
N LYS A 91 45.00 -34.61 24.59
CA LYS A 91 45.94 -34.92 25.67
C LYS A 91 45.23 -34.94 27.04
N VAL A 92 45.54 -35.98 27.78
CA VAL A 92 44.95 -36.43 29.03
C VAL A 92 45.55 -35.67 30.23
N GLU A 93 44.77 -35.63 31.31
CA GLU A 93 45.14 -35.49 32.73
C GLU A 93 45.24 -34.10 33.38
N GLY A 94 44.61 -33.99 34.56
CA GLY A 94 44.93 -33.01 35.60
C GLY A 94 43.72 -32.33 36.22
N GLY A 95 43.25 -32.83 37.36
CA GLY A 95 42.12 -32.30 38.11
C GLY A 95 42.30 -30.87 38.64
N GLY A 96 41.16 -30.28 38.99
CA GLY A 96 41.09 -28.97 39.64
C GLY A 96 39.67 -28.45 39.57
N GLY A 97 38.96 -28.50 40.71
CA GLY A 97 37.57 -28.07 40.82
C GLY A 97 37.37 -26.68 40.24
N SER A 98 36.41 -26.57 39.34
CA SER A 98 35.75 -25.33 39.03
C SER A 98 34.27 -25.66 38.96
N GLU A 99 33.61 -25.46 40.10
CA GLU A 99 32.16 -25.36 40.19
C GLU A 99 31.76 -24.29 39.18
N LYS A 100 31.39 -24.73 37.98
CA LYS A 100 30.58 -23.93 37.08
C LYS A 100 29.26 -23.77 37.81
N GLU A 101 29.11 -22.67 38.53
CA GLU A 101 27.85 -22.23 39.12
C GLU A 101 26.84 -22.09 37.99
N GLN A 102 26.14 -23.19 37.72
CA GLN A 102 25.00 -23.19 36.83
C GLN A 102 23.89 -22.48 37.58
N VAL A 103 23.49 -21.30 37.09
CA VAL A 103 22.24 -20.68 37.50
C VAL A 103 21.14 -21.59 36.96
N LEU A 104 20.65 -22.48 37.81
CA LEU A 104 19.61 -23.42 37.41
C LEU A 104 18.25 -22.70 37.46
N ASN A 105 17.61 -22.58 36.30
CA ASN A 105 16.23 -22.09 36.19
C ASN A 105 15.25 -23.22 36.53
N LEU A 106 15.20 -23.59 37.82
CA LEU A 106 14.25 -24.57 38.35
C LEU A 106 13.01 -23.88 38.92
N ASP A 107 11.88 -24.55 38.81
CA ASP A 107 10.65 -24.15 39.50
C ASP A 107 10.73 -24.42 41.00
N GLY A 108 9.87 -23.75 41.77
CA GLY A 108 9.89 -23.82 43.24
C GLY A 108 9.78 -25.26 43.79
N THR A 109 9.00 -26.11 43.12
CA THR A 109 8.85 -27.53 43.48
C THR A 109 10.13 -28.34 43.20
N GLU A 110 10.80 -28.07 42.08
CA GLU A 110 12.03 -28.75 41.70
C GLU A 110 13.19 -28.37 42.63
N TRP A 111 13.24 -27.10 43.07
CA TRP A 111 14.18 -26.66 44.10
C TRP A 111 13.97 -27.38 45.43
N VAL A 112 12.71 -27.60 45.84
CA VAL A 112 12.38 -28.35 47.07
C VAL A 112 12.83 -29.82 46.94
N GLU A 113 12.56 -30.46 45.80
CA GLU A 113 13.02 -31.84 45.56
C GLU A 113 14.53 -31.97 45.53
N LEU A 114 15.23 -31.03 44.89
CA LEU A 114 16.70 -30.99 44.83
C LEU A 114 17.29 -30.76 46.22
N PHE A 115 16.71 -29.86 47.00
CA PHE A 115 17.14 -29.58 48.38
C PHE A 115 16.99 -30.80 49.28
N VAL A 116 15.82 -31.46 49.26
CA VAL A 116 15.57 -32.68 50.04
C VAL A 116 16.49 -33.82 49.61
N ARG A 117 16.71 -34.00 48.31
CA ARG A 117 17.62 -35.02 47.77
C ARG A 117 19.06 -34.81 48.22
N GLU A 118 19.55 -33.57 48.17
CA GLU A 118 20.90 -33.23 48.62
C GLU A 118 21.08 -33.50 50.12
N MET A 119 20.13 -33.10 50.97
CA MET A 119 20.22 -33.38 52.41
C MET A 119 20.11 -34.87 52.74
N MET A 120 19.28 -35.62 52.02
CA MET A 120 19.13 -37.09 52.19
C MET A 120 20.42 -37.85 51.84
N SER A 121 21.29 -37.26 51.03
CA SER A 121 22.58 -37.84 50.63
C SER A 121 23.75 -37.48 51.57
N ALA A 122 23.49 -36.69 52.61
CA ALA A 122 24.52 -36.21 53.52
C ALA A 122 25.09 -37.32 54.41
N SER A 123 26.40 -37.25 54.64
CA SER A 123 27.18 -38.24 55.40
C SER A 123 27.01 -38.05 56.91
N ASP A 124 26.88 -36.79 57.34
CA ASP A 124 26.69 -36.37 58.72
C ASP A 124 25.96 -35.01 58.79
N MET A 125 25.69 -34.54 60.00
CA MET A 125 24.94 -33.30 60.23
C MET A 125 25.69 -32.05 59.74
N ASN A 126 27.02 -32.04 59.74
CA ASN A 126 27.80 -30.91 59.26
C ASN A 126 27.80 -30.88 57.72
N ASP A 127 27.97 -32.03 57.07
CA ASP A 127 27.83 -32.18 55.61
C ASP A 127 26.41 -31.77 55.14
N ALA A 128 25.37 -32.14 55.89
CA ALA A 128 24.00 -31.70 55.59
C ALA A 128 23.84 -30.17 55.67
N LYS A 129 24.49 -29.51 56.64
CA LYS A 129 24.48 -28.04 56.77
C LYS A 129 25.24 -27.37 55.63
N ASP A 130 26.40 -27.90 55.25
CA ASP A 130 27.21 -27.37 54.15
C ASP A 130 26.54 -27.55 52.79
N ARG A 131 25.76 -28.63 52.61
CA ARG A 131 24.91 -28.82 51.42
C ARG A 131 23.72 -27.89 51.42
N ALA A 132 23.06 -27.72 52.56
CA ALA A 132 21.92 -26.81 52.69
C ALA A 132 22.32 -25.35 52.44
N SER A 133 23.48 -24.91 52.93
CA SER A 133 23.99 -23.55 52.66
C SER A 133 24.26 -23.35 51.17
N ARG A 134 24.98 -24.26 50.51
CA ARG A 134 25.23 -24.19 49.06
C ARG A 134 23.94 -24.20 48.23
N ALA A 135 22.97 -25.04 48.58
CA ALA A 135 21.69 -25.10 47.87
C ALA A 135 20.87 -23.81 48.03
N LEU A 136 20.86 -23.21 49.23
CA LEU A 136 20.17 -21.94 49.48
C LEU A 136 20.87 -20.75 48.82
N GLU A 137 22.20 -20.72 48.82
CA GLU A 137 22.98 -19.70 48.09
C GLU A 137 22.74 -19.78 46.58
N ALA A 138 22.70 -20.99 46.02
CA ALA A 138 22.35 -21.21 44.62
C ALA A 138 20.90 -20.75 44.31
N LEU A 139 19.96 -21.03 45.21
CA LEU A 139 18.59 -20.54 45.11
C LEU A 139 18.53 -19.00 45.12
N GLU A 140 19.23 -18.35 46.06
CA GLU A 140 19.29 -16.88 46.13
C GLU A 140 19.85 -16.26 44.85
N LYS A 141 20.94 -16.84 44.32
CA LYS A 141 21.52 -16.43 43.03
C LYS A 141 20.51 -16.60 41.88
N SER A 142 19.78 -17.71 41.84
CA SER A 142 18.74 -17.95 40.83
C SER A 142 17.58 -16.94 40.92
N ILE A 143 17.13 -16.60 42.14
CA ILE A 143 16.06 -15.62 42.35
C ILE A 143 16.50 -14.23 41.91
N LYS A 144 17.72 -13.81 42.27
CA LYS A 144 18.26 -12.50 41.85
C LYS A 144 18.43 -12.43 40.33
N ALA A 145 18.95 -13.49 39.71
CA ALA A 145 19.09 -13.57 38.26
C ALA A 145 17.74 -13.50 37.55
N ARG A 146 16.74 -14.25 38.02
CA ARG A 146 15.37 -14.22 37.47
C ARG A 146 14.72 -12.85 37.64
N ALA A 147 14.79 -12.25 38.83
CA ALA A 147 14.25 -10.91 39.08
C ALA A 147 14.90 -9.85 38.18
N GLY A 148 16.22 -9.95 37.94
CA GLY A 148 16.92 -9.06 37.01
C GLY A 148 16.48 -9.25 35.56
N ALA A 149 16.31 -10.49 35.11
CA ALA A 149 15.82 -10.82 33.78
C ALA A 149 14.37 -10.35 33.57
N ASP A 150 13.50 -10.56 34.56
CA ASP A 150 12.10 -10.11 34.55
C ASP A 150 12.02 -8.57 34.48
N ALA A 151 12.85 -7.87 35.26
CA ALA A 151 12.90 -6.41 35.24
C ALA A 151 13.40 -5.86 33.88
N ALA A 152 14.43 -6.50 33.29
CA ALA A 152 14.92 -6.14 31.97
C ALA A 152 13.87 -6.38 30.88
N MET A 153 13.19 -7.53 30.92
CA MET A 153 12.09 -7.85 30.02
C MET A 153 10.94 -6.85 30.18
N GLN A 154 10.57 -6.51 31.41
CA GLN A 154 9.49 -5.56 31.67
C GLN A 154 9.81 -4.15 31.16
N SER A 155 11.07 -3.70 31.31
CA SER A 155 11.54 -2.44 30.72
C SER A 155 11.46 -2.45 29.19
N SER A 156 11.89 -3.55 28.55
CA SER A 156 11.82 -3.69 27.08
C SER A 156 10.38 -3.67 26.56
N LEU A 157 9.46 -4.37 27.23
CA LEU A 157 8.03 -4.38 26.88
C LEU A 157 7.39 -3.01 27.09
N GLN A 158 7.78 -2.26 28.13
CA GLN A 158 7.31 -0.91 28.36
C GLN A 158 7.78 0.04 27.26
N GLN A 159 9.04 -0.08 26.84
CA GLN A 159 9.59 0.71 25.74
C GLN A 159 8.88 0.41 24.42
N GLU A 160 8.63 -0.87 24.11
CA GLU A 160 7.90 -1.27 22.91
C GLU A 160 6.47 -0.73 22.92
N ASN A 161 5.76 -0.85 24.05
CA ASN A 161 4.41 -0.30 24.20
C ASN A 161 4.36 1.21 23.99
N LEU A 162 5.38 1.95 24.47
CA LEU A 162 5.47 3.38 24.26
C LEU A 162 5.64 3.71 22.77
N MET A 163 6.55 3.00 22.09
CA MET A 163 6.80 3.16 20.65
C MET A 163 5.54 2.87 19.83
N LEU A 164 4.84 1.77 20.12
CA LEU A 164 3.59 1.41 19.44
C LEU A 164 2.49 2.46 19.64
N ARG A 165 2.37 3.01 20.86
CA ARG A 165 1.43 4.11 21.14
C ARG A 165 1.76 5.37 20.35
N GLN A 166 3.04 5.74 20.27
CA GLN A 166 3.48 6.90 19.48
C GLN A 166 3.19 6.71 17.99
N GLN A 167 3.45 5.51 17.44
CA GLN A 167 3.15 5.20 16.05
C GLN A 167 1.64 5.27 15.76
N LEU A 168 0.81 4.74 16.67
CA LEU A 168 -0.64 4.79 16.55
C LEU A 168 -1.15 6.24 16.57
N GLU A 169 -0.62 7.07 17.46
CA GLU A 169 -0.98 8.48 17.54
C GLU A 169 -0.60 9.24 16.26
N ALA A 170 0.60 9.00 15.72
CA ALA A 170 1.02 9.58 14.45
C ALA A 170 0.09 9.18 13.30
N MET A 171 -0.28 7.89 13.22
CA MET A 171 -1.21 7.38 12.20
C MET A 171 -2.60 8.03 12.30
N VAL A 172 -3.10 8.26 13.53
CA VAL A 172 -4.37 8.96 13.76
C VAL A 172 -4.30 10.41 13.30
N GLN A 173 -3.18 11.10 13.57
CA GLN A 173 -2.97 12.47 13.11
C GLN A 173 -2.93 12.55 11.58
N GLU A 174 -2.18 11.65 10.92
CA GLU A 174 -2.14 11.56 9.46
C GLU A 174 -3.52 11.26 8.86
N ASN A 175 -4.29 10.35 9.46
CA ASN A 175 -5.64 10.04 9.02
C ASN A 175 -6.56 11.27 9.07
N SER A 176 -6.42 12.11 10.11
CA SER A 176 -7.17 13.36 10.22
C SER A 176 -6.79 14.36 9.13
N LEU A 177 -5.50 14.44 8.77
CA LEU A 177 -4.99 15.30 7.72
C LEU A 177 -5.49 14.82 6.34
N LEU A 178 -5.44 13.52 6.09
CA LEU A 178 -5.98 12.91 4.87
C LEU A 178 -7.48 13.17 4.72
N LYS A 179 -8.28 13.01 5.79
CA LYS A 179 -9.71 13.36 5.76
C LYS A 179 -9.94 14.81 5.36
N ARG A 180 -9.17 15.74 5.93
CA ARG A 180 -9.25 17.17 5.58
C ARG A 180 -8.83 17.43 4.13
N ALA A 181 -7.79 16.76 3.65
CA ALA A 181 -7.34 16.85 2.27
C ALA A 181 -8.41 16.35 1.30
N VAL A 182 -9.06 15.22 1.59
CA VAL A 182 -10.14 14.65 0.77
C VAL A 182 -11.33 15.60 0.68
N VAL A 183 -11.79 16.16 1.80
CA VAL A 183 -12.89 17.15 1.79
C VAL A 183 -12.52 18.38 0.96
N THR A 184 -11.29 18.86 1.08
CA THR A 184 -10.79 19.99 0.27
C THR A 184 -10.73 19.63 -1.22
N GLN A 185 -10.32 18.41 -1.55
CA GLN A 185 -10.29 17.93 -2.92
C GLN A 185 -11.69 17.83 -3.53
N GLN A 186 -12.64 17.27 -2.78
CA GLN A 186 -14.04 17.19 -3.19
C GLN A 186 -14.65 18.57 -3.44
N LYS A 187 -14.33 19.56 -2.60
CA LYS A 187 -14.78 20.94 -2.81
C LYS A 187 -14.24 21.52 -4.12
N ARG A 188 -12.93 21.40 -4.37
CA ARG A 188 -12.31 21.89 -5.62
C ARG A 188 -12.84 21.19 -6.86
N GLN A 189 -13.10 19.89 -6.75
CA GLN A 189 -13.68 19.12 -7.85
C GLN A 189 -15.07 19.65 -8.19
N ARG A 190 -15.92 19.87 -7.17
CA ARG A 190 -17.27 20.44 -7.36
C ARG A 190 -17.22 21.82 -8.01
N GLU A 191 -16.34 22.72 -7.54
CA GLU A 191 -16.14 24.04 -8.14
C GLU A 191 -15.74 23.95 -9.62
N THR A 192 -14.91 22.97 -9.99
CA THR A 192 -14.49 22.73 -11.38
C THR A 192 -15.65 22.19 -12.23
N GLU A 193 -16.46 21.29 -11.67
CA GLU A 193 -17.66 20.76 -12.33
C GLU A 193 -18.69 21.88 -12.57
N ASP A 194 -18.91 22.76 -11.60
CA ASP A 194 -19.81 23.91 -11.72
C ASP A 194 -19.31 24.87 -12.80
N GLN A 195 -18.01 25.24 -12.79
CA GLN A 195 -17.39 26.05 -13.84
C GLN A 195 -17.51 25.41 -15.23
N SER A 196 -17.38 24.09 -15.33
CA SER A 196 -17.55 23.37 -16.60
C SER A 196 -18.99 23.50 -17.13
N GLN A 197 -19.99 23.44 -16.25
CA GLN A 197 -21.40 23.60 -16.63
C GLN A 197 -21.68 25.03 -17.10
N GLU A 198 -21.17 26.04 -16.39
CA GLU A 198 -21.29 27.44 -16.79
C GLU A 198 -20.63 27.70 -18.15
N LEU A 199 -19.42 27.18 -18.36
CA LEU A 199 -18.71 27.27 -19.64
C LEU A 199 -19.50 26.60 -20.77
N GLN A 200 -20.13 25.46 -20.51
CA GLN A 200 -21.00 24.80 -21.50
C GLN A 200 -22.21 25.68 -21.84
N GLY A 201 -22.86 26.28 -20.84
CA GLY A 201 -23.96 27.21 -21.05
C GLY A 201 -23.57 28.43 -21.89
N LEU A 202 -22.41 29.03 -21.59
CA LEU A 202 -21.88 30.15 -22.37
C LEU A 202 -21.57 29.75 -23.82
N ARG A 203 -20.98 28.57 -24.05
CA ARG A 203 -20.73 28.06 -25.41
C ARG A 203 -22.01 27.89 -26.22
N GLN A 204 -23.08 27.41 -25.59
CA GLN A 204 -24.39 27.29 -26.26
C GLN A 204 -24.94 28.67 -26.64
N MET A 205 -24.89 29.63 -25.72
CA MET A 205 -25.35 31.00 -25.98
C MET A 205 -24.53 31.68 -27.10
N VAL A 206 -23.21 31.52 -27.10
CA VAL A 206 -22.35 32.03 -28.19
C VAL A 206 -22.73 31.39 -29.52
N SER A 207 -23.00 30.07 -29.55
CA SER A 207 -23.43 29.37 -30.77
C SER A 207 -24.76 29.91 -31.29
N GLN A 208 -25.72 30.17 -30.40
CA GLN A 208 -27.01 30.78 -30.75
C GLN A 208 -26.82 32.18 -31.36
N TYR A 209 -26.00 33.03 -30.75
CA TYR A 209 -25.72 34.36 -31.30
C TYR A 209 -25.01 34.30 -32.65
N GLN A 210 -24.08 33.37 -32.85
CA GLN A 210 -23.42 33.16 -34.14
C GLN A 210 -24.42 32.74 -35.24
N GLU A 211 -25.40 31.91 -34.91
CA GLU A 211 -26.45 31.49 -35.85
C GLU A 211 -27.42 32.64 -36.18
N GLN A 212 -27.81 33.44 -35.18
CA GLN A 212 -28.60 34.65 -35.40
C GLN A 212 -27.88 35.63 -36.32
N LEU A 213 -26.59 35.84 -36.09
CA LEU A 213 -25.76 36.73 -36.91
C LEU A 213 -25.71 36.25 -38.37
N ARG A 214 -25.45 34.96 -38.59
CA ARG A 214 -25.47 34.34 -39.93
C ARG A 214 -26.82 34.50 -40.63
N THR A 215 -27.92 34.33 -39.89
CA THR A 215 -29.28 34.51 -40.43
C THR A 215 -29.53 35.95 -40.86
N LEU A 216 -29.13 36.92 -40.04
CA LEU A 216 -29.25 38.34 -40.36
C LEU A 216 -28.38 38.72 -41.56
N GLU A 217 -27.16 38.20 -41.66
CA GLU A 217 -26.27 38.40 -42.81
C GLU A 217 -26.90 37.91 -44.12
N VAL A 218 -27.45 36.68 -44.12
CA VAL A 218 -28.14 36.11 -45.29
C VAL A 218 -29.37 36.93 -45.67
N ASN A 219 -30.18 37.34 -44.68
CA ASN A 219 -31.36 38.17 -44.93
C ASN A 219 -30.99 39.53 -45.52
N ASN A 220 -29.94 40.18 -44.98
CA ASN A 220 -29.48 41.47 -45.48
C ASN A 220 -28.95 41.35 -46.93
N TYR A 221 -28.23 40.26 -47.23
CA TYR A 221 -27.79 39.97 -48.59
C TYR A 221 -28.97 39.78 -49.55
N ALA A 222 -29.96 38.97 -49.18
CA ALA A 222 -31.17 38.73 -49.98
C ALA A 222 -31.95 40.03 -50.24
N LEU A 223 -32.13 40.86 -49.22
CA LEU A 223 -32.76 42.18 -49.37
C LEU A 223 -31.95 43.09 -50.32
N THR A 224 -30.63 43.13 -50.17
CA THR A 224 -29.75 43.91 -51.05
C THR A 224 -29.84 43.45 -52.51
N LEU A 225 -29.92 42.14 -52.74
CA LEU A 225 -30.08 41.57 -54.07
C LEU A 225 -31.44 41.93 -54.68
N ASN A 226 -32.52 41.77 -53.92
CA ASN A 226 -33.88 42.12 -54.36
C ASN A 226 -34.01 43.62 -54.66
N LEU A 227 -33.41 44.49 -53.85
CA LEU A 227 -33.39 45.93 -54.10
C LEU A 227 -32.69 46.27 -55.41
N LYS A 228 -31.52 45.67 -55.68
CA LYS A 228 -30.81 45.84 -56.96
C LYS A 228 -31.65 45.37 -58.15
N GLN A 229 -32.31 44.21 -58.02
CA GLN A 229 -33.18 43.68 -59.07
C GLN A 229 -34.38 44.59 -59.33
N ALA A 230 -35.04 45.11 -58.28
CA ALA A 230 -36.15 46.06 -58.42
C ALA A 230 -35.72 47.37 -59.10
N GLN A 231 -34.53 47.89 -58.76
CA GLN A 231 -33.96 49.08 -59.40
C GLN A 231 -33.66 48.85 -60.89
N GLN A 232 -33.07 47.70 -61.24
CA GLN A 232 -32.79 47.33 -62.63
C GLN A 232 -34.07 47.09 -63.44
N ASN A 233 -35.08 46.42 -62.86
CA ASN A 233 -36.36 46.20 -63.53
C ASN A 233 -37.13 47.52 -63.75
N ASN A 234 -37.08 48.46 -62.80
CA ASN A 234 -37.65 49.81 -62.96
C ASN A 234 -36.88 50.69 -63.96
N SER A 235 -35.63 50.33 -64.32
CA SER A 235 -34.88 51.01 -65.39
C SER A 235 -35.28 50.56 -66.81
N SER A 236 -36.12 49.52 -66.92
CA SER A 236 -36.61 48.99 -68.20
C SER A 236 -38.00 49.50 -68.64
N ILE A 237 -38.61 50.44 -67.89
CA ILE A 237 -39.83 51.15 -68.33
C ILE A 237 -39.42 52.52 -68.88
N PRO A 238 -39.43 52.75 -70.21
CA PRO A 238 -39.22 54.07 -70.76
C PRO A 238 -40.45 54.94 -70.50
N GLY A 239 -40.28 55.96 -69.67
CA GLY A 239 -41.16 57.12 -69.63
C GLY A 239 -42.30 57.06 -68.62
N ARG A 240 -42.20 57.91 -67.60
CA ARG A 240 -43.07 59.08 -67.40
C ARG A 240 -42.87 59.58 -65.96
N PHE A 241 -41.95 60.51 -65.79
CA PHE A 241 -42.12 61.56 -64.80
C PHE A 241 -42.31 62.86 -65.58
N HIS A 242 -43.53 63.40 -65.51
CA HIS A 242 -43.84 64.73 -65.99
C HIS A 242 -43.22 65.71 -64.99
N PRO A 243 -42.34 66.65 -65.39
CA PRO A 243 -42.08 67.81 -64.57
C PRO A 243 -43.26 68.77 -64.75
N ASP A 244 -43.50 69.56 -63.70
CA ASP A 244 -44.48 70.64 -63.60
C ASP A 244 -45.93 70.21 -63.28
N VAL A 245 -46.20 70.17 -61.98
CA VAL A 245 -47.45 70.75 -61.45
C VAL A 245 -47.04 71.75 -60.38
N PHE A 246 -47.46 73.00 -60.60
CA PHE A 246 -47.15 74.24 -59.89
C PHE A 246 -47.32 74.19 -58.36
#